data_AF-A0A7S0ZB44-F1
#
_entry.id   AF-A0A7S0ZB44-F1
#
_cell.length_a   1.000
_cell.length_b   1.000
_cell.length_c   1.000
_cell.angle_alpha   90.00
_cell.angle_beta   90.00
_cell.angle_gamma   90.00
#
_symmetry.space_group_name_H-M   'P 1'
#
loop_
_entity.id
_entity.type
_entity.pdbx_description
1 polymer ?
#
loop_
_entity_poly.entity_id
_entity_poly.type
_entity_poly.pdbx_seq_one_letter_code
_entity_poly.pdbx_strand_id
1 'polypeptide(L)'
;MINAPLYHCAPIDKRKESVRDANHQSMKSSVDSFCVHLRNLHETHGFPLRVISIGFGSGSSVLRNTHVIPDSSLLLSSETNAIKKFQGKRAVELILSVENSNAWPNTVRAFSASKVAMYIALAQSLRLLNTAAQTDFNAAMSFCVAHSNRVWVLLNLGTSNNLLLLRLTLSIPEEHQLLSNSSHSINTLQRILHDVPYI
;
A
#
# COMPACT_ATOMS: atom_id res chain seq x y z
N MET A 1 1.07 45.97 -35.37
CA MET A 1 1.74 44.66 -35.57
C MET A 1 2.19 44.18 -34.20
N ILE A 2 1.59 43.11 -33.67
CA ILE A 2 1.89 42.58 -32.33
C ILE A 2 2.80 41.35 -32.52
N ASN A 3 4.03 41.43 -32.04
CA ASN A 3 4.96 40.29 -32.01
C ASN A 3 4.53 39.34 -30.88
N ALA A 4 3.99 38.17 -31.24
CA ALA A 4 3.78 37.08 -30.29
C ALA A 4 5.13 36.39 -30.02
N PRO A 5 5.50 36.12 -28.75
CA PRO A 5 6.68 35.34 -28.45
C PRO A 5 6.45 33.88 -28.87
N LEU A 6 7.25 33.40 -29.82
CA LEU A 6 7.37 31.98 -30.15
C LEU A 6 7.95 31.26 -28.93
N TYR A 7 7.10 30.53 -28.21
CA TYR A 7 7.57 29.59 -27.19
C TYR A 7 8.37 28.49 -27.89
N HIS A 8 9.68 28.57 -27.80
CA HIS A 8 10.59 27.51 -28.20
C HIS A 8 10.48 26.39 -27.16
N CYS A 9 9.67 25.37 -27.42
CA CYS A 9 9.68 24.15 -26.62
C CYS A 9 11.06 23.52 -26.76
N ALA A 10 11.83 23.51 -25.67
CA ALA A 10 13.10 22.80 -25.62
C ALA A 10 12.86 21.32 -26.01
N PRO A 11 13.72 20.71 -26.85
CA PRO A 11 13.56 19.32 -27.25
C PRO A 11 13.57 18.43 -26.02
N ILE A 12 12.51 17.64 -25.87
CA ILE A 12 12.39 16.64 -24.81
C ILE A 12 13.52 15.62 -25.00
N ASP A 13 14.37 15.49 -23.98
CA ASP A 13 15.51 14.58 -23.96
C ASP A 13 15.01 13.12 -23.92
N LYS A 14 14.85 12.51 -25.10
CA LYS A 14 14.28 11.17 -25.30
C LYS A 14 14.92 10.07 -24.46
N ARG A 15 16.18 10.23 -24.01
CA ARG A 15 16.86 9.29 -23.10
C ARG A 15 16.26 9.31 -21.70
N LYS A 16 15.86 10.48 -21.19
CA LYS A 16 15.26 10.61 -19.84
C LYS A 16 13.85 10.03 -19.77
N GLU A 17 13.12 10.08 -20.89
CA GLU A 17 11.78 9.51 -21.02
C GLU A 17 11.83 7.98 -21.05
N SER A 18 12.73 7.40 -21.86
CA SER A 18 12.96 5.95 -21.90
C SER A 18 13.33 5.33 -20.55
N VAL A 19 14.16 6.01 -19.74
CA VAL A 19 14.51 5.54 -18.39
C VAL A 19 13.35 5.65 -17.41
N ARG A 20 12.51 6.69 -17.55
CA ARG A 20 11.30 6.85 -16.73
C ARG A 20 10.31 5.73 -17.01
N ASP A 21 10.06 5.42 -18.28
CA ASP A 21 9.12 4.37 -18.67
C ASP A 21 9.58 2.98 -18.20
N ALA A 22 10.89 2.70 -18.28
CA ALA A 22 11.46 1.45 -17.77
C ALA A 22 11.28 1.30 -16.24
N ASN A 23 11.52 2.37 -15.48
CA ASN A 23 11.33 2.38 -14.02
C ASN A 23 9.85 2.24 -13.65
N HIS A 24 8.96 2.93 -14.35
CA HIS A 24 7.52 2.84 -14.14
C HIS A 24 7.02 1.41 -14.41
N GLN A 25 7.44 0.81 -15.52
CA GLN A 25 7.07 -0.55 -15.88
C GLN A 25 7.60 -1.59 -14.88
N SER A 26 8.84 -1.43 -14.41
CA SER A 26 9.42 -2.28 -13.36
C SER A 26 8.64 -2.19 -12.06
N MET A 27 8.34 -0.97 -11.60
CA MET A 27 7.52 -0.73 -10.41
C MET A 27 6.14 -1.38 -10.53
N LYS A 28 5.46 -1.20 -11.66
CA LYS A 28 4.15 -1.82 -11.92
C LYS A 28 4.23 -3.34 -11.87
N SER A 29 5.22 -3.95 -12.52
CA SER A 29 5.43 -5.40 -12.50
C SER A 29 5.67 -5.93 -11.08
N SER A 30 6.46 -5.23 -10.26
CA SER A 30 6.70 -5.63 -8.87
C SER A 30 5.43 -5.54 -8.02
N VAL A 31 4.63 -4.48 -8.19
CA VAL A 31 3.35 -4.32 -7.49
C VAL A 31 2.34 -5.38 -7.95
N ASP A 32 2.25 -5.66 -9.24
CA ASP A 32 1.35 -6.68 -9.79
C ASP A 32 1.72 -8.07 -9.27
N SER A 33 3.01 -8.42 -9.26
CA SER A 33 3.51 -9.66 -8.64
C SER A 33 3.17 -9.73 -7.16
N PHE A 34 3.36 -8.65 -6.40
CA PHE A 34 2.95 -8.60 -5.00
C PHE A 34 1.45 -8.80 -4.81
N CYS A 35 0.62 -8.22 -5.68
CA CYS A 35 -0.83 -8.39 -5.63
C CYS A 35 -1.26 -9.85 -5.87
N VAL A 36 -0.54 -10.61 -6.71
CA VAL A 36 -0.79 -12.06 -6.88
C VAL A 36 -0.58 -12.79 -5.57
N HIS A 37 0.52 -12.53 -4.87
CA HIS A 37 0.81 -13.15 -3.58
C HIS A 37 -0.24 -12.79 -2.51
N LEU A 38 -0.66 -11.51 -2.47
CA LEU A 38 -1.71 -11.04 -1.55
C LEU A 38 -3.03 -11.79 -1.71
N ARG A 39 -3.45 -12.09 -2.96
CA ARG A 39 -4.68 -12.84 -3.23
C ARG A 39 -4.62 -14.27 -2.68
N ASN A 40 -3.44 -14.87 -2.68
CA ASN A 40 -3.23 -16.27 -2.29
C ASN A 40 -2.92 -16.44 -0.80
N LEU A 41 -2.85 -15.36 0.00
CA LEU A 41 -2.46 -15.42 1.42
C LEU A 41 -3.36 -16.32 2.26
N HIS A 42 -4.66 -16.35 1.97
CA HIS A 42 -5.61 -17.21 2.68
C HIS A 42 -5.24 -18.69 2.52
N GLU A 43 -5.03 -19.12 1.28
CA GLU A 43 -4.74 -20.52 0.95
C GLU A 43 -3.33 -20.95 1.37
N THR A 44 -2.36 -20.04 1.26
CA THR A 44 -0.94 -20.38 1.42
C THR A 44 -0.41 -20.15 2.83
N HIS A 45 -0.96 -19.16 3.55
CA HIS A 45 -0.41 -18.70 4.83
C HIS A 45 -1.48 -18.48 5.91
N GLY A 46 -2.69 -19.05 5.71
CA GLY A 46 -3.75 -19.08 6.71
C GLY A 46 -4.31 -17.71 7.09
N PHE A 47 -4.25 -16.72 6.18
CA PHE A 47 -4.87 -15.42 6.44
C PHE A 47 -6.40 -15.59 6.61
N PRO A 48 -7.04 -15.02 7.66
CA PRO A 48 -8.39 -15.43 8.08
C PRO A 48 -9.53 -15.21 7.09
N LEU A 49 -9.40 -14.25 6.17
CA LEU A 49 -10.42 -13.95 5.15
C LEU A 49 -9.77 -13.88 3.78
N ARG A 50 -10.40 -14.43 2.77
CA ARG A 50 -9.91 -14.34 1.40
C ARG A 50 -9.97 -12.89 0.88
N VAL A 51 -8.90 -12.47 0.22
CA VAL A 51 -8.84 -11.20 -0.50
C VAL A 51 -9.54 -11.38 -1.85
N ILE A 52 -10.68 -10.73 -2.04
CA ILE A 52 -11.52 -10.86 -3.25
C ILE A 52 -11.10 -9.88 -4.34
N SER A 53 -10.60 -8.70 -3.97
CA SER A 53 -10.14 -7.71 -4.93
C SER A 53 -9.06 -6.82 -4.32
N ILE A 54 -8.21 -6.28 -5.20
CA ILE A 54 -7.16 -5.33 -4.83
C ILE A 54 -7.34 -4.13 -5.73
N GLY A 55 -7.64 -2.99 -5.12
CA GLY A 55 -7.77 -1.69 -5.79
C GLY A 55 -6.63 -0.76 -5.44
N PHE A 56 -6.43 0.26 -6.27
CA PHE A 56 -5.46 1.33 -5.99
C PHE A 56 -6.18 2.53 -5.37
N GLY A 57 -5.75 2.96 -4.19
CA GLY A 57 -6.25 4.16 -3.53
C GLY A 57 -5.92 5.44 -4.28
N SER A 58 -6.56 6.55 -3.87
CA SER A 58 -6.38 7.87 -4.47
C SER A 58 -4.94 8.40 -4.38
N GLY A 59 -4.15 7.89 -3.44
CA GLY A 59 -2.71 8.18 -3.31
C GLY A 59 -1.83 7.58 -4.42
N SER A 60 -2.33 6.64 -5.23
CA SER A 60 -1.53 5.86 -6.19
C SER A 60 -1.35 6.53 -7.56
N SER A 61 -1.28 7.87 -7.59
CA SER A 61 -1.03 8.70 -8.80
C SER A 61 0.20 8.28 -9.62
N VAL A 62 1.15 7.67 -8.93
CA VAL A 62 2.42 7.15 -9.43
C VAL A 62 2.22 5.99 -10.41
N LEU A 63 1.33 5.05 -10.07
CA LEU A 63 1.01 3.92 -10.95
C LEU A 63 0.13 4.33 -12.13
N ARG A 64 -0.45 5.54 -12.08
CA ARG A 64 -1.21 6.15 -13.17
C ARG A 64 -0.35 7.09 -14.02
N ASN A 65 0.93 7.25 -13.70
CA ASN A 65 1.85 8.19 -14.33
C ASN A 65 1.34 9.65 -14.33
N THR A 66 0.51 10.01 -13.34
CA THR A 66 -0.09 11.35 -13.21
C THR A 66 0.56 12.17 -12.10
N HIS A 67 1.72 11.75 -11.59
CA HIS A 67 2.41 12.45 -10.50
C HIS A 67 3.28 13.59 -11.04
N VAL A 68 3.25 14.73 -10.36
CA VAL A 68 3.97 15.95 -10.77
C VAL A 68 5.49 15.88 -10.52
N ILE A 69 5.94 14.94 -9.67
CA ILE A 69 7.36 14.81 -9.27
C ILE A 69 7.87 13.45 -9.73
N PRO A 70 9.05 13.33 -10.35
CA PRO A 70 9.58 12.07 -10.88
C PRO A 70 9.59 10.89 -9.88
N ASP A 71 9.48 9.67 -10.43
CA ASP A 71 9.36 8.38 -9.70
C ASP A 71 10.44 8.17 -8.64
N SER A 72 11.64 8.73 -8.85
CA SER A 72 12.77 8.69 -7.92
C SER A 72 12.46 9.26 -6.52
N SER A 73 11.42 10.08 -6.36
CA SER A 73 11.01 10.65 -5.07
C SER A 73 10.28 9.67 -4.14
N LEU A 74 9.81 8.55 -4.68
CA LEU A 74 9.10 7.48 -3.98
C LEU A 74 10.02 6.32 -3.61
N LEU A 75 11.12 6.23 -4.35
CA LEU A 75 12.14 5.23 -4.16
C LEU A 75 12.99 5.65 -2.97
N LEU A 76 12.97 4.85 -1.91
CA LEU A 76 13.80 5.07 -0.75
C LEU A 76 15.15 4.40 -1.02
N SER A 77 16.23 5.16 -0.83
CA SER A 77 17.60 4.68 -1.05
C SER A 77 18.16 3.86 0.12
N SER A 78 17.46 3.83 1.27
CA SER A 78 17.83 3.00 2.42
C SER A 78 16.63 2.72 3.35
N GLU A 79 16.64 1.55 4.00
CA GLU A 79 15.63 1.11 4.97
C GLU A 79 15.56 2.02 6.20
N THR A 80 16.71 2.50 6.68
CA THR A 80 16.82 3.44 7.81
C THR A 80 16.14 4.78 7.57
N ASN A 81 16.07 5.22 6.30
CA ASN A 81 15.32 6.41 5.89
C ASN A 81 13.82 6.12 5.77
N ALA A 82 13.41 4.88 5.49
CA ALA A 82 12.01 4.49 5.39
C ALA A 82 11.29 4.69 6.73
N ILE A 83 11.91 4.21 7.82
CA ILE A 83 11.33 4.23 9.17
C ILE A 83 11.09 5.65 9.71
N LYS A 84 12.04 6.58 9.48
CA LYS A 84 11.89 7.98 9.92
C LYS A 84 10.99 8.83 9.00
N LYS A 85 10.70 8.37 7.78
CA LYS A 85 9.93 9.12 6.76
C LYS A 85 8.48 8.64 6.58
N PHE A 86 8.04 7.63 7.33
CA PHE A 86 6.63 7.16 7.33
C PHE A 86 5.61 8.26 7.60
N GLN A 87 6.00 9.36 8.27
CA GLN A 87 5.09 10.44 8.67
C GLN A 87 4.79 11.50 7.60
N GLY A 88 5.24 11.35 6.35
CA GLY A 88 4.92 12.38 5.35
C GLY A 88 5.23 12.07 3.89
N LYS A 89 5.58 10.82 3.55
CA LYS A 89 5.96 10.48 2.17
C LYS A 89 4.96 9.58 1.46
N ARG A 90 4.87 9.87 0.15
CA ARG A 90 4.02 9.26 -0.87
C ARG A 90 4.23 7.75 -0.90
N ALA A 91 3.23 7.01 -0.48
CA ALA A 91 3.16 5.57 -0.61
C ALA A 91 2.13 5.19 -1.65
N VAL A 92 2.34 4.07 -2.33
CA VAL A 92 1.29 3.47 -3.16
C VAL A 92 0.28 2.83 -2.22
N GLU A 93 -0.96 3.28 -2.32
CA GLU A 93 -2.06 2.75 -1.52
C GLU A 93 -2.74 1.61 -2.25
N LEU A 94 -2.78 0.45 -1.59
CA LEU A 94 -3.54 -0.73 -2.01
C LEU A 94 -4.71 -0.92 -1.05
N ILE A 95 -5.90 -1.02 -1.62
CA ILE A 95 -7.15 -1.31 -0.92
C ILE A 95 -7.46 -2.78 -1.15
N LEU A 96 -7.39 -3.57 -0.08
CA LEU A 96 -7.66 -4.99 -0.07
C LEU A 96 -9.11 -5.20 0.35
N SER A 97 -9.97 -5.56 -0.59
CA SER A 97 -11.33 -5.95 -0.27
C SER A 97 -11.32 -7.41 0.14
N VAL A 98 -11.88 -7.70 1.31
CA VAL A 98 -12.00 -9.07 1.83
C VAL A 98 -13.42 -9.58 1.64
N GLU A 99 -13.58 -10.90 1.66
CA GLU A 99 -14.91 -11.51 1.58
C GLU A 99 -15.80 -11.14 2.78
N ASN A 100 -17.11 -11.23 2.56
CA ASN A 100 -18.11 -10.93 3.58
C ASN A 100 -18.07 -11.99 4.70
N SER A 101 -18.27 -11.58 5.95
CA SER A 101 -18.24 -12.50 7.08
C SER A 101 -19.25 -12.13 8.15
N ASN A 102 -20.05 -13.11 8.57
CA ASN A 102 -21.01 -12.90 9.66
C ASN A 102 -20.32 -12.86 11.04
N ALA A 103 -19.00 -13.06 11.11
CA ALA A 103 -18.23 -13.00 12.35
C ALA A 103 -17.84 -11.56 12.76
N TRP A 104 -18.14 -10.56 11.94
CA TRP A 104 -17.82 -9.18 12.25
C TRP A 104 -18.65 -8.65 13.43
N PRO A 105 -18.01 -8.04 14.45
CA PRO A 105 -18.74 -7.48 15.56
C PRO A 105 -19.66 -6.33 15.14
N ASN A 106 -20.84 -6.24 15.75
CA ASN A 106 -21.82 -5.20 15.47
C ASN A 106 -21.63 -3.91 16.30
N THR A 107 -20.57 -3.83 17.11
CA THR A 107 -20.22 -2.61 17.85
C THR A 107 -18.96 -1.98 17.26
N VAL A 108 -18.92 -0.66 17.20
CA VAL A 108 -17.80 0.08 16.60
C VAL A 108 -16.47 -0.26 17.26
N ARG A 109 -16.44 -0.37 18.60
CA ARG A 109 -15.22 -0.69 19.35
C ARG A 109 -14.70 -2.09 19.03
N ALA A 110 -15.58 -3.10 19.07
CA ALA A 110 -15.19 -4.47 18.78
C ALA A 110 -14.81 -4.64 17.30
N PHE A 111 -15.55 -4.01 16.39
CA PHE A 111 -15.21 -3.98 14.96
C PHE A 111 -13.83 -3.39 14.71
N SER A 112 -13.52 -2.24 15.33
CA SER A 112 -12.20 -1.62 15.25
C SER A 112 -11.10 -2.55 15.77
N ALA A 113 -11.32 -3.23 16.90
CA ALA A 113 -10.36 -4.18 17.46
C ALA A 113 -10.15 -5.40 16.53
N SER A 114 -11.23 -5.95 15.96
CA SER A 114 -11.15 -7.04 14.98
C SER A 114 -10.40 -6.61 13.71
N LYS A 115 -10.63 -5.38 13.24
CA LYS A 115 -9.92 -4.82 12.08
C LYS A 115 -8.42 -4.67 12.35
N VAL A 116 -8.04 -4.19 13.55
CA VAL A 116 -6.63 -4.15 14.01
C VAL A 116 -6.03 -5.55 14.04
N ALA A 117 -6.72 -6.53 14.60
CA ALA A 117 -6.26 -7.91 14.65
C ALA A 117 -6.05 -8.49 13.24
N MET A 118 -6.90 -8.15 12.28
CA MET A 118 -6.70 -8.53 10.88
C MET A 118 -5.48 -7.88 10.25
N TYR A 119 -5.15 -6.62 10.58
CA TYR A 119 -3.90 -6.01 10.12
C TYR A 119 -2.67 -6.71 10.70
N ILE A 120 -2.71 -7.12 11.97
CA ILE A 120 -1.63 -7.89 12.60
C ILE A 120 -1.48 -9.25 11.90
N ALA A 121 -2.59 -9.97 11.69
CA ALA A 121 -2.59 -11.24 10.97
C ALA A 121 -2.04 -11.10 9.55
N LEU A 122 -2.43 -10.04 8.83
CA LEU A 122 -1.92 -9.74 7.49
C LEU A 122 -0.40 -9.53 7.52
N ALA A 123 0.11 -8.73 8.46
CA ALA A 123 1.55 -8.50 8.59
C ALA A 123 2.31 -9.79 8.93
N GLN A 124 1.73 -10.67 9.76
CA GLN A 124 2.29 -11.98 10.08
C GLN A 124 2.33 -12.91 8.85
N SER A 125 1.21 -13.04 8.11
CA SER A 125 1.16 -13.85 6.90
C SER A 125 2.14 -13.35 5.83
N LEU A 126 2.31 -12.03 5.70
CA LEU A 126 3.31 -11.43 4.81
C LEU A 126 4.75 -11.72 5.23
N ARG A 127 5.04 -11.70 6.54
CA ARG A 127 6.36 -12.10 7.06
C ARG A 127 6.64 -13.58 6.79
N LEU A 128 5.64 -14.45 6.97
CA LEU A 128 5.76 -15.88 6.69
C LEU A 128 6.02 -16.13 5.19
N LEU A 129 5.26 -15.46 4.32
CA LEU A 129 5.48 -15.48 2.88
C LEU A 129 6.89 -15.05 2.51
N ASN A 130 7.41 -14.01 3.17
CA ASN A 130 8.79 -13.57 2.97
C ASN A 130 9.79 -14.65 3.39
N THR A 131 9.55 -15.35 4.49
CA THR A 131 10.49 -16.39 4.97
C THR A 131 10.37 -17.73 4.23
N ALA A 132 9.32 -17.96 3.43
CA ALA A 132 9.14 -19.19 2.69
C ALA A 132 10.24 -19.32 1.62
N ALA A 133 11.12 -20.31 1.79
CA ALA A 133 12.16 -20.63 0.81
C ALA A 133 11.52 -20.92 -0.57
N GLN A 134 12.16 -20.45 -1.64
CA GLN A 134 11.75 -20.62 -3.06
C GLN A 134 10.70 -19.66 -3.61
N THR A 135 10.38 -18.55 -2.93
CA THR A 135 9.63 -17.46 -3.59
C THR A 135 10.57 -16.35 -4.04
N ASP A 136 10.44 -15.88 -5.29
CA ASP A 136 11.08 -14.64 -5.77
C ASP A 136 10.69 -13.42 -4.91
N PHE A 137 9.64 -13.58 -4.11
CA PHE A 137 9.14 -12.61 -3.15
C PHE A 137 10.08 -12.37 -1.95
N ASN A 138 10.83 -13.38 -1.51
CA ASN A 138 11.78 -13.26 -0.39
C ASN A 138 12.87 -12.20 -0.65
N ALA A 139 13.28 -12.06 -1.92
CA ALA A 139 14.22 -11.02 -2.34
C ALA A 139 13.56 -9.63 -2.49
N ALA A 140 12.22 -9.60 -2.58
CA ALA A 140 11.45 -8.41 -2.92
C ALA A 140 10.83 -7.72 -1.69
N MET A 141 10.62 -8.37 -0.54
CA MET A 141 10.05 -7.70 0.64
C MET A 141 11.12 -7.47 1.72
N SER A 142 11.45 -6.20 1.95
CA SER A 142 12.49 -5.78 2.90
C SER A 142 11.93 -5.50 4.30
N PHE A 143 10.68 -5.01 4.40
CA PHE A 143 10.09 -4.63 5.67
C PHE A 143 8.56 -4.75 5.65
N CYS A 144 7.97 -5.17 6.77
CA CYS A 144 6.52 -5.24 6.96
C CYS A 144 6.11 -4.97 8.42
N VAL A 145 5.22 -3.99 8.63
CA VAL A 145 4.71 -3.62 9.96
C VAL A 145 3.22 -3.28 9.91
N ALA A 146 2.48 -3.72 10.92
CA ALA A 146 1.10 -3.28 11.15
C ALA A 146 1.12 -2.02 12.01
N HIS A 147 0.34 -1.01 11.65
CA HIS A 147 0.22 0.22 12.42
C HIS A 147 -1.23 0.67 12.44
N SER A 148 -1.85 0.67 13.62
CA SER A 148 -3.21 1.17 13.87
C SER A 148 -4.26 0.56 12.95
N ASN A 149 -4.41 1.12 11.76
CA ASN A 149 -5.43 0.85 10.79
C ASN A 149 -4.88 0.46 9.41
N ARG A 150 -3.60 0.11 9.30
CA ARG A 150 -2.92 -0.18 8.04
C ARG A 150 -1.76 -1.16 8.22
N VAL A 151 -1.32 -1.75 7.11
CA VAL A 151 -0.02 -2.44 7.04
C VAL A 151 0.88 -1.69 6.07
N TRP A 152 2.12 -1.48 6.46
CA TRP A 152 3.15 -0.88 5.63
C TRP A 152 4.12 -1.95 5.17
N VAL A 153 4.39 -1.96 3.86
CA VAL A 153 5.31 -2.91 3.24
C VAL A 153 6.34 -2.14 2.43
N LEU A 154 7.60 -2.53 2.55
CA LEU A 154 8.69 -2.00 1.73
C LEU A 154 9.12 -3.06 0.71
N LEU A 155 8.93 -2.75 -0.57
CA LEU A 155 9.30 -3.62 -1.67
C LEU A 155 10.61 -3.19 -2.33
N ASN A 156 11.51 -4.12 -2.57
CA ASN A 156 12.72 -3.96 -3.36
C ASN A 156 12.43 -4.23 -4.83
N LEU A 157 12.75 -3.27 -5.71
CA LEU A 157 12.54 -3.35 -7.15
C LEU A 157 13.70 -4.03 -7.91
N GLY A 158 14.58 -4.74 -7.20
CA GLY A 158 15.47 -5.76 -7.77
C GLY A 158 16.76 -5.29 -8.44
N THR A 159 16.90 -4.04 -8.86
CA THR A 159 18.08 -3.64 -9.67
C THR A 159 18.83 -2.39 -9.21
N SER A 160 18.38 -1.68 -8.16
CA SER A 160 18.93 -0.34 -7.88
C SER A 160 18.68 0.20 -6.47
N ASN A 161 18.71 -0.64 -5.43
CA ASN A 161 18.39 -0.22 -4.03
C ASN A 161 17.11 0.62 -3.93
N ASN A 162 16.21 0.43 -4.90
CA ASN A 162 15.05 1.25 -5.10
C ASN A 162 13.91 0.59 -4.34
N LEU A 163 13.58 1.18 -3.20
CA LEU A 163 12.57 0.64 -2.31
C LEU A 163 11.25 1.39 -2.52
N LEU A 164 10.19 0.67 -2.86
CA LEU A 164 8.84 1.19 -2.98
C LEU A 164 8.08 1.01 -1.67
N LEU A 165 7.53 2.10 -1.14
CA LEU A 165 6.69 2.03 0.03
C LEU A 165 5.22 1.79 -0.36
N LEU A 166 4.68 0.68 0.15
CA LEU A 166 3.28 0.30 0.01
C LEU A 166 2.52 0.51 1.32
N ARG A 167 1.28 0.94 1.17
CA ARG A 167 0.31 1.10 2.24
C ARG A 167 -0.91 0.25 1.96
N LEU A 168 -1.10 -0.80 2.74
CA LEU A 168 -2.23 -1.71 2.65
C LEU A 168 -3.34 -1.26 3.59
N THR A 169 -4.55 -1.15 3.04
CA THR A 169 -5.78 -0.84 3.79
C THR A 169 -6.82 -1.90 3.50
N LEU A 170 -7.45 -2.45 4.54
CA LEU A 170 -8.54 -3.40 4.41
C LEU A 170 -9.86 -2.64 4.19
N SER A 171 -10.59 -3.03 3.15
CA SER A 171 -11.98 -2.64 2.91
C SER A 171 -12.88 -3.81 3.29
N ILE A 172 -13.75 -3.57 4.28
CA ILE A 172 -14.67 -4.56 4.84
C ILE A 172 -16.09 -4.09 4.51
N PRO A 173 -16.91 -4.88 3.80
CA PRO A 173 -18.26 -4.48 3.38
C PRO A 173 -19.15 -3.95 4.52
N GLU A 174 -19.06 -4.56 5.69
CA GLU A 174 -19.86 -4.29 6.89
C GLU A 174 -19.50 -2.95 7.56
N GLU A 175 -18.35 -2.36 7.23
CA GLU A 175 -17.89 -1.07 7.78
C GLU A 175 -18.87 0.06 7.48
N HIS A 176 -19.46 0.08 6.27
CA HIS A 176 -20.41 1.12 5.87
C HIS A 176 -21.71 1.09 6.69
N GLN A 177 -22.19 -0.10 7.05
CA GLN A 177 -23.41 -0.27 7.84
C GLN A 177 -23.20 0.17 9.29
N LEU A 178 -22.02 -0.09 9.85
CA LEU A 178 -21.66 0.34 11.21
C LEU A 178 -21.47 1.85 11.29
N LEU A 179 -20.91 2.46 10.25
CA LEU A 179 -20.73 3.91 10.16
C LEU A 179 -22.04 4.65 9.94
N SER A 180 -22.97 4.12 9.14
CA SER A 180 -24.29 4.76 8.92
C SER A 180 -25.15 4.75 10.19
N ASN A 181 -25.03 3.72 11.02
CA ASN A 181 -25.81 3.58 12.25
C ASN A 181 -25.24 4.35 13.44
N SER A 182 -24.06 4.95 13.30
CA SER A 182 -23.35 5.59 14.40
C SER A 182 -23.12 7.07 14.09
N SER A 183 -24.19 7.86 14.22
CA SER A 183 -24.25 9.32 14.01
C SER A 183 -23.32 10.16 14.91
N HIS A 184 -22.49 9.53 15.75
CA HIS A 184 -21.50 10.17 16.66
C HIS A 184 -20.07 9.59 16.56
N SER A 185 -19.74 8.74 15.58
CA SER A 185 -18.61 7.81 15.73
C SER A 185 -17.36 8.06 14.90
N ILE A 186 -17.39 8.96 13.91
CA ILE A 186 -16.23 9.18 13.02
C ILE A 186 -14.99 9.64 13.82
N ASN A 187 -15.19 10.54 14.80
CA ASN A 187 -14.11 11.02 15.67
C ASN A 187 -13.62 9.95 16.66
N THR A 188 -14.48 9.02 17.04
CA THR A 188 -14.19 7.96 18.02
C THR A 188 -13.37 6.84 17.40
N LEU A 189 -13.65 6.47 16.14
CA LEU A 189 -12.85 5.49 15.39
C LEU A 189 -11.44 6.00 15.09
N GLN A 190 -11.29 7.27 14.68
CA GLN A 190 -9.97 7.86 14.46
C GLN A 190 -9.12 7.91 15.72
N ARG A 191 -9.73 8.18 16.89
CA ARG A 191 -9.04 8.15 18.19
C ARG A 191 -8.66 6.73 18.62
N ILE A 192 -9.59 5.77 18.56
CA ILE A 192 -9.33 4.38 18.99
C ILE A 192 -8.25 3.72 18.13
N LEU A 193 -8.21 4.01 16.84
CA LEU A 193 -7.16 3.49 15.95
C LEU A 193 -5.79 4.12 16.28
N HIS A 194 -5.73 5.36 16.77
CA HIS A 194 -4.48 6.02 17.14
C HIS A 194 -3.84 5.49 18.44
N ASP A 195 -4.62 4.87 19.33
CA ASP A 195 -4.16 4.40 20.64
C ASP A 195 -3.67 2.94 20.67
N VAL A 196 -3.58 2.27 19.51
CA VAL A 196 -3.05 0.90 19.43
C VAL A 196 -1.52 0.95 19.46
N PRO A 197 -0.85 0.29 20.42
CA PRO A 197 0.61 0.30 20.53
C PRO A 197 1.28 -0.36 19.32
N TYR A 198 2.46 0.15 18.98
CA TYR A 198 3.36 -0.37 17.96
C TYR A 198 3.79 -1.82 18.31
N ILE A 199 3.60 -2.78 17.38
CA ILE A 199 4.12 -4.16 17.50
C ILE A 199 4.92 -4.52 16.25
#